data_AF-I3SLR3-F1
#
_entry.id   AF-I3SLR3-F1
#
_cell.length_a   1.000
_cell.length_b   1.000
_cell.length_c   1.000
_cell.angle_alpha   90.00
_cell.angle_beta   90.00
_cell.angle_gamma   90.00
#
_symmetry.space_group_name_H-M   'P 1'
#
loop_
_entity.id
_entity.type
_entity.pdbx_description
1 polymer ?
#
loop_
_entity_poly.entity_id
_entity_poly.type
_entity_poly.pdbx_seq_one_letter_code
_entity_poly.pdbx_strand_id
1 'polypeptide(L)'
;MTKRLQLVVSPAGAPVEFVGTSYTGEAAAGHRAMYALGVFDKKAQTLKVVPIAANKIFRLEPKVKALEALDKEPAISTVEELTPADSALKQRQTTAMLGTKRDIERNRRKDALRQGDDPESQKNLGEKVKDVAVNKEALESTEVHVSRNLPPYDASATTPQEAYILDKIIPKKEWEYLEDIYDMLQLGEEADFSAYPTFISNRIARLKGIKDEAEKKKMSCIFSYLNHLIKFKDQRTMQGVSSAKSHKIPPILRYKFSSMFGATESRRLPNDELNLLICYVLVLTLFSDEFRTDYTDISKDLRMSVLLVRQHYSDLGCKFLSQNKISYATLPVPLKFPDSKQRKRKR
;
A
#
# COMPACT_ATOMS: atom_id res chain seq x y z
N MET A 1 18.96 6.35 47.44
CA MET A 1 20.34 6.06 47.02
C MET A 1 20.69 4.64 47.45
N THR A 2 20.67 3.70 46.51
CA THR A 2 21.02 2.29 46.74
C THR A 2 22.54 2.14 46.77
N LYS A 3 23.11 1.66 47.89
CA LYS A 3 24.56 1.39 47.98
C LYS A 3 24.88 0.11 47.19
N ARG A 4 25.75 0.21 46.19
CA ARG A 4 26.28 -0.91 45.37
C ARG A 4 27.55 -1.41 46.05
N LEU A 5 27.63 -2.72 46.31
CA LEU A 5 28.85 -3.39 46.77
C LEU A 5 29.49 -4.09 45.57
N GLN A 6 30.75 -3.79 45.29
CA GLN A 6 31.51 -4.39 44.21
C GLN A 6 32.69 -5.16 44.80
N LEU A 7 32.80 -6.44 44.44
CA LEU A 7 33.92 -7.30 44.79
C LEU A 7 34.71 -7.58 43.51
N VAL A 8 36.00 -7.26 43.51
CA VAL A 8 36.91 -7.58 42.40
C VAL A 8 37.89 -8.64 42.88
N VAL A 9 37.94 -9.77 42.19
CA VAL A 9 38.86 -10.88 42.47
C VAL A 9 39.83 -11.01 41.30
N SER A 10 41.12 -10.79 41.57
CA SER A 10 42.20 -10.91 40.58
C SER A 10 43.16 -12.04 40.99
N PRO A 11 43.21 -13.15 40.24
CA PRO A 11 44.23 -14.18 40.44
C PRO A 11 45.61 -13.64 40.08
N ALA A 12 46.61 -13.88 40.93
CA ALA A 12 47.98 -13.47 40.65
C ALA A 12 48.49 -14.13 39.35
N GLY A 13 48.85 -13.31 38.35
CA GLY A 13 49.42 -13.77 37.07
C GLY A 13 48.43 -13.92 35.90
N ALA A 14 47.13 -13.66 36.07
CA ALA A 14 46.14 -13.73 34.99
C ALA A 14 45.72 -12.34 34.48
N PRO A 15 45.49 -12.15 33.15
CA PRO A 15 45.04 -10.88 32.57
C PRO A 15 43.52 -10.63 32.72
N VAL A 16 42.85 -11.37 33.61
CA VAL A 16 41.39 -11.37 33.81
C VAL A 16 41.07 -10.95 35.23
N GLU A 17 40.17 -9.99 35.39
CA GLU A 17 39.60 -9.59 36.67
C GLU A 17 38.16 -10.10 36.75
N PHE A 18 37.81 -10.73 37.86
CA PHE A 18 36.45 -11.19 38.10
C PHE A 18 35.73 -10.15 38.94
N VAL A 19 34.74 -9.49 38.35
CA VAL A 19 33.96 -8.46 39.03
C VAL A 19 32.60 -9.03 39.40
N GLY A 20 32.25 -8.95 40.68
CA GLY A 20 30.91 -9.26 41.17
C GLY A 20 30.25 -8.06 41.81
N THR A 21 28.99 -7.81 41.51
CA THR A 21 28.23 -6.70 42.07
C THR A 21 27.00 -7.20 42.82
N SER A 22 26.82 -6.75 44.05
CA SER A 22 25.60 -6.96 44.83
C SER A 22 24.94 -5.62 45.15
N TYR A 23 23.61 -5.60 45.17
CA TYR A 23 22.80 -4.42 45.42
C TYR A 23 22.17 -4.50 46.81
N THR A 24 22.14 -3.38 47.53
CA THR A 24 21.38 -3.25 48.78
C THR A 24 19.98 -2.66 48.50
N GLY A 25 18.96 -3.03 49.29
CA GLY A 25 17.61 -2.45 49.23
C GLY A 25 16.62 -3.21 48.34
N GLU A 26 15.65 -2.48 47.74
CA GLU A 26 14.54 -3.03 46.94
C GLU A 26 15.01 -3.85 45.72
N ALA A 27 16.20 -3.53 45.19
CA ALA A 27 16.87 -4.31 44.13
C ALA A 27 17.37 -5.71 44.59
N ALA A 28 17.45 -5.97 45.89
CA ALA A 28 17.75 -7.30 46.44
C ALA A 28 16.51 -8.20 46.53
N ALA A 29 15.29 -7.65 46.37
CA ALA A 29 14.02 -8.36 46.55
C ALA A 29 13.77 -9.51 45.54
N GLY A 30 14.61 -9.65 44.52
CA GLY A 30 14.57 -10.76 43.57
C GLY A 30 15.14 -12.10 44.08
N HIS A 31 15.87 -12.12 45.19
CA HIS A 31 16.48 -13.35 45.71
C HIS A 31 15.46 -14.16 46.54
N ARG A 32 14.75 -15.08 45.88
CA ARG A 32 13.79 -16.01 46.52
C ARG A 32 14.46 -17.19 47.26
N ALA A 33 15.79 -17.29 47.23
CA ALA A 33 16.55 -18.39 47.83
C ALA A 33 17.39 -17.90 49.02
N MET A 34 17.30 -18.60 50.15
CA MET A 34 18.14 -18.38 51.33
C MET A 34 19.29 -19.38 51.32
N TYR A 35 20.51 -18.90 51.49
CA TYR A 35 21.72 -19.73 51.52
C TYR A 35 22.33 -19.73 52.92
N ALA A 36 22.89 -20.87 53.32
CA ALA A 36 23.63 -21.02 54.57
C ALA A 36 24.86 -21.89 54.34
N LEU A 37 25.96 -21.56 55.01
CA LEU A 37 27.18 -22.36 55.00
C LEU A 37 27.16 -23.30 56.21
N GLY A 38 27.14 -24.60 55.94
CA GLY A 38 27.27 -25.64 56.97
C GLY A 38 28.70 -26.17 57.03
N VAL A 39 29.33 -26.11 58.20
CA VAL A 39 30.59 -26.81 58.49
C VAL A 39 30.29 -27.98 59.41
N PHE A 40 30.47 -29.20 58.91
CA PHE A 40 30.22 -30.43 59.64
C PHE A 40 31.53 -31.07 60.10
N ASP A 41 31.69 -31.27 61.41
CA ASP A 41 32.79 -32.04 61.96
C ASP A 41 32.36 -33.51 62.14
N LYS A 42 32.99 -34.41 61.37
CA LYS A 42 32.68 -35.85 61.39
C LYS A 42 33.05 -36.54 62.71
N LYS A 43 34.06 -36.05 63.43
CA LYS A 43 34.52 -36.66 64.69
C LYS A 43 33.65 -36.24 65.87
N ALA A 44 33.27 -34.96 65.91
CA ALA A 44 32.40 -34.42 66.96
C ALA A 44 30.90 -34.58 66.64
N GLN A 45 30.54 -35.04 65.44
CA GLN A 45 29.16 -35.11 64.92
C GLN A 45 28.36 -33.80 65.10
N THR A 46 29.02 -32.65 65.00
CA THR A 46 28.37 -31.34 65.14
C THR A 46 28.35 -30.58 63.81
N LEU A 47 27.19 -30.00 63.50
CA LEU A 47 26.98 -29.15 62.33
C LEU A 47 26.86 -27.70 62.78
N LYS A 48 27.77 -26.83 62.34
CA LYS A 48 27.66 -25.38 62.51
C LYS A 48 27.11 -24.77 61.24
N VAL A 49 25.91 -24.20 61.31
CA VAL A 49 25.25 -23.54 60.17
C VAL A 49 25.31 -22.03 60.35
N VAL A 50 25.89 -21.33 59.38
CA VAL A 50 25.99 -19.87 59.36
C VAL A 50 25.16 -19.33 58.18
N PRO A 51 24.09 -18.56 58.41
CA PRO A 51 23.30 -17.99 57.32
C PRO A 51 24.12 -16.95 56.54
N ILE A 52 24.03 -16.98 55.21
CA ILE A 52 24.70 -16.02 54.33
C ILE A 52 23.68 -14.95 53.94
N ALA A 53 23.96 -13.70 54.30
CA ALA A 53 23.13 -12.57 53.89
C ALA A 53 23.16 -12.41 52.37
N ALA A 54 22.01 -12.14 51.75
CA ALA A 54 21.86 -12.08 50.29
C ALA A 54 22.80 -11.06 49.61
N ASN A 55 23.15 -9.97 50.29
CA ASN A 55 24.09 -8.96 49.81
C ASN A 55 25.57 -9.43 49.80
N LYS A 56 25.86 -10.63 50.33
CA LYS A 56 27.20 -11.24 50.36
C LYS A 56 27.37 -12.37 49.34
N ILE A 57 26.39 -12.58 48.46
CA ILE A 57 26.48 -13.53 47.35
C ILE A 57 26.77 -12.72 46.08
N PHE A 58 27.91 -13.01 45.44
CA PHE A 58 28.37 -12.28 44.27
C PHE A 58 28.41 -13.22 43.06
N ARG A 59 27.70 -12.85 41.98
CA ARG A 59 27.91 -13.45 40.67
C ARG A 59 29.13 -12.78 40.06
N LEU A 60 30.21 -13.54 39.88
CA LEU A 60 31.44 -13.05 39.28
C LEU A 60 31.35 -13.13 37.76
N GLU A 61 31.67 -12.04 37.08
CA GLU A 61 31.79 -11.99 35.63
C GLU A 61 33.25 -11.70 35.24
N PRO A 62 33.84 -12.50 34.33
CA PRO A 62 35.21 -12.27 33.88
C PRO A 62 35.29 -11.02 32.99
N LYS A 63 36.15 -10.07 33.36
CA LYS A 63 36.50 -8.89 32.55
C LYS A 63 37.99 -8.95 32.18
N VAL A 64 38.28 -8.82 30.89
CA VAL A 64 39.66 -8.81 30.36
C VAL A 64 40.17 -7.37 30.38
N LYS A 65 41.35 -7.13 30.98
CA LYS A 65 41.93 -5.78 31.17
C LYS A 65 42.06 -4.94 29.89
N ALA A 66 42.08 -5.58 28.71
CA ALA A 66 42.23 -4.90 27.42
C ALA A 66 40.97 -4.12 26.95
N LEU A 67 39.81 -4.31 27.58
CA LEU A 67 38.53 -3.73 27.15
C LEU A 67 38.05 -2.55 28.00
N GLU A 68 38.82 -2.11 29.01
CA GLU A 68 38.43 -1.01 29.91
C GLU A 68 38.32 0.37 29.22
N ALA A 69 38.69 0.49 27.95
CA ALA A 69 38.49 1.71 27.17
C ALA A 69 37.06 1.91 26.66
N LEU A 70 36.19 0.88 26.66
CA LEU A 70 34.83 0.98 26.07
C LEU A 70 33.69 1.01 27.09
N ASP A 71 33.88 0.51 28.31
CA ASP A 71 32.80 0.34 29.30
C ASP A 71 32.87 1.34 30.47
N LYS A 72 33.09 2.63 30.17
CA LYS A 72 32.64 3.68 31.09
C LYS A 72 31.12 3.81 30.93
N GLU A 73 30.35 3.22 31.85
CA GLU A 73 28.96 3.64 32.07
C GLU A 73 28.95 5.17 32.19
N PRO A 74 28.18 5.91 31.37
CA PRO A 74 28.16 7.35 31.46
C PRO A 74 27.59 7.72 32.83
N ALA A 75 28.41 8.44 33.62
CA ALA A 75 27.93 9.15 34.77
C ALA A 75 26.73 9.99 34.32
N ILE A 76 25.61 9.85 35.04
CA ILE A 76 24.44 10.71 34.90
C ILE A 76 24.92 12.15 35.09
N SER A 77 25.16 12.84 33.99
CA SER A 77 25.63 14.21 33.97
C SER A 77 25.07 14.87 32.73
N THR A 78 24.17 15.83 33.01
CA THR A 78 23.84 17.02 32.24
C THR A 78 23.42 16.84 30.79
N VAL A 79 22.22 17.37 30.49
CA VAL A 79 21.67 17.55 29.15
C VAL A 79 22.67 18.35 28.31
N GLU A 80 23.52 17.65 27.58
CA GLU A 80 24.32 18.22 26.50
C GLU A 80 23.35 18.54 25.36
N GLU A 81 23.28 19.81 24.96
CA GLU A 81 22.47 20.28 23.84
C GLU A 81 22.93 19.57 22.56
N LEU A 82 22.25 18.45 22.22
CA LEU A 82 22.52 17.70 21.00
C LEU A 82 22.26 18.60 19.80
N THR A 83 23.22 18.68 18.90
CA THR A 83 23.02 19.37 17.64
C THR A 83 21.84 18.73 16.88
N PRO A 84 21.11 19.47 16.03
CA PRO A 84 20.00 18.91 15.25
C PRO A 84 20.41 17.70 14.39
N ALA A 85 21.67 17.62 13.97
CA ALA A 85 22.23 16.50 13.22
C ALA A 85 22.39 15.24 14.08
N ASP A 86 22.89 15.38 15.30
CA ASP A 86 23.12 14.25 16.21
C ASP A 86 21.81 13.67 16.74
N SER A 87 20.83 14.54 17.01
CA SER A 87 19.47 14.13 17.38
C SER A 87 18.81 13.34 16.25
N ALA A 88 18.96 13.79 15.00
CA ALA A 88 18.43 13.08 13.84
C ALA A 88 19.10 11.72 13.61
N LEU A 89 20.43 11.61 13.82
CA LEU A 89 21.16 10.34 13.72
C LEU A 89 20.69 9.33 14.77
N LYS A 90 20.59 9.76 16.04
CA LYS A 90 20.08 8.91 17.12
C LYS A 90 18.63 8.47 16.85
N GLN A 91 17.76 9.38 16.42
CA GLN A 91 16.37 9.04 16.10
C GLN A 91 16.27 8.02 14.95
N ARG A 92 17.16 8.10 13.95
CA ARG A 92 17.26 7.11 12.86
C ARG A 92 17.68 5.74 13.38
N GLN A 93 18.70 5.67 14.23
CA GLN A 93 19.18 4.43 14.83
C GLN A 93 18.09 3.77 15.67
N THR A 94 17.38 4.55 16.51
CA THR A 94 16.27 4.03 17.32
C THR A 94 15.12 3.52 16.44
N THR A 95 14.80 4.24 15.36
CA THR A 95 13.74 3.81 14.43
C THR A 95 14.15 2.56 13.64
N ALA A 96 15.44 2.38 13.32
CA ALA A 96 15.93 1.17 12.68
C ALA A 96 15.87 -0.06 13.61
N MET A 97 16.08 0.14 14.92
CA MET A 97 16.11 -0.93 15.90
C MET A 97 14.72 -1.31 16.44
N LEU A 98 13.82 -0.33 16.62
CA LEU A 98 12.54 -0.51 17.32
C LEU A 98 11.32 0.01 16.53
N GLY A 99 11.52 0.58 15.34
CA GLY A 99 10.45 1.17 14.55
C GLY A 99 9.56 0.16 13.84
N THR A 100 8.36 0.60 13.44
CA THR A 100 7.47 -0.23 12.63
C THR A 100 8.03 -0.39 11.20
N LYS A 101 7.63 -1.46 10.49
CA LYS A 101 8.08 -1.73 9.10
C LYS A 101 7.89 -0.51 8.17
N ARG A 102 6.84 0.29 8.39
CA ARG A 102 6.54 1.52 7.63
C ARG A 102 7.52 2.67 7.93
N ASP A 103 7.94 2.82 9.18
CA ASP A 103 8.84 3.90 9.60
C ASP A 103 10.28 3.63 9.14
N ILE A 104 10.69 2.36 9.18
CA ILE A 104 11.99 1.90 8.65
C ILE A 104 12.07 2.19 7.15
N GLU A 105 11.03 1.85 6.38
CA GLU A 105 11.01 2.09 4.94
C GLU A 105 10.98 3.58 4.59
N ARG A 106 10.24 4.38 5.36
CA ARG A 106 10.23 5.84 5.23
C ARG A 106 11.61 6.44 5.47
N ASN A 107 12.34 5.97 6.47
CA ASN A 107 13.70 6.45 6.74
C ASN A 107 14.67 6.04 5.63
N ARG A 108 14.60 4.79 5.13
CA ARG A 108 15.39 4.34 3.97
C ARG A 108 15.15 5.20 2.72
N ARG A 109 13.89 5.53 2.41
CA ARG A 109 13.56 6.42 1.28
C ARG A 109 14.13 7.83 1.47
N LYS A 110 14.10 8.37 2.69
CA LYS A 110 14.70 9.68 3.00
C LYS A 110 16.23 9.65 2.89
N ASP A 111 16.87 8.53 3.21
CA ASP A 111 18.32 8.40 3.08
C ASP A 111 18.76 8.25 1.61
N ALA A 112 18.00 7.51 0.80
CA ALA A 112 18.23 7.42 -0.64
C ALA A 112 18.14 8.79 -1.33
N LEU A 113 17.19 9.64 -0.91
CA LEU A 113 17.07 11.01 -1.42
C LEU A 113 18.28 11.90 -1.05
N ARG A 114 18.88 11.70 0.14
CA ARG A 114 20.06 12.46 0.57
C ARG A 114 21.35 12.03 -0.15
N GLN A 115 21.44 10.76 -0.57
CA GLN A 115 22.58 10.27 -1.36
C GLN A 115 22.54 10.78 -2.81
N GLY A 116 21.36 11.11 -3.35
CA GLY A 116 21.21 11.67 -4.70
C GLY A 116 21.65 13.14 -4.85
N ASP A 117 21.89 13.85 -3.74
CA ASP A 117 22.38 15.24 -3.73
C ASP A 117 23.91 15.35 -3.75
N ASP A 118 24.62 14.23 -3.94
CA ASP A 118 26.08 14.21 -4.05
C ASP A 118 26.53 14.75 -5.44
N PRO A 119 27.35 15.82 -5.50
CA PRO A 119 27.70 16.51 -6.75
C PRO A 119 28.48 15.64 -7.75
N GLU A 120 29.10 14.55 -7.30
CA GLU A 120 29.78 13.56 -8.17
C GLU A 120 28.79 12.64 -8.90
N SER A 121 27.63 12.38 -8.30
CA SER A 121 26.57 11.55 -8.88
C SER A 121 25.82 12.26 -10.01
N GLN A 122 25.73 13.59 -9.97
CA GLN A 122 25.13 14.40 -11.04
C GLN A 122 26.01 14.49 -12.30
N LYS A 123 27.35 14.42 -12.18
CA LYS A 123 28.26 14.41 -13.33
C LYS A 123 28.13 13.13 -14.17
N ASN A 124 28.00 11.97 -13.53
CA ASN A 124 27.87 10.68 -14.20
C ASN A 124 26.55 10.50 -14.99
N LEU A 125 25.48 11.20 -14.59
CA LEU A 125 24.22 11.25 -15.34
C LEU A 125 24.33 12.14 -16.59
N GLY A 126 25.12 13.21 -16.55
CA GLY A 126 25.32 14.12 -17.69
C GLY A 126 26.08 13.48 -18.85
N GLU A 127 27.00 12.56 -18.59
CA GLU A 127 27.75 11.84 -19.63
C GLU A 127 26.96 10.67 -20.24
N LYS A 128 26.15 9.95 -19.45
CA LYS A 128 25.35 8.81 -19.96
C LYS A 128 24.11 9.20 -20.76
N VAL A 129 23.63 10.43 -20.66
CA VAL A 129 22.44 10.92 -21.38
C VAL A 129 22.77 11.39 -22.81
N LYS A 130 24.05 11.58 -23.14
CA LYS A 130 24.45 12.00 -24.50
C LYS A 130 24.48 10.86 -25.53
N ASP A 131 24.53 9.60 -25.09
CA ASP A 131 24.80 8.46 -25.97
C ASP A 131 23.57 7.62 -26.33
N VAL A 132 22.36 8.10 -26.02
CA VAL A 132 21.14 7.43 -26.44
C VAL A 132 20.31 8.41 -27.26
N ALA A 133 20.46 8.35 -28.58
CA ALA A 133 19.52 8.94 -29.53
C ALA A 133 18.19 8.19 -29.42
N VAL A 134 17.42 8.49 -28.38
CA VAL A 134 16.02 8.04 -28.28
C VAL A 134 15.14 9.12 -28.88
N ASN A 135 14.28 8.71 -29.82
CA ASN A 135 13.25 9.54 -30.41
C ASN A 135 12.33 10.09 -29.31
N LYS A 136 12.59 11.34 -28.89
CA LYS A 136 11.88 12.04 -27.81
C LYS A 136 10.37 12.07 -28.04
N GLU A 137 9.91 12.12 -29.29
CA GLU A 137 8.49 12.16 -29.64
C GLU A 137 7.75 10.84 -29.34
N ALA A 138 8.43 9.70 -29.48
CA ALA A 138 7.85 8.38 -29.19
C ALA A 138 7.86 8.06 -27.68
N LEU A 139 8.86 8.55 -26.95
CA LEU A 139 8.88 8.44 -25.48
C LEU A 139 7.94 9.44 -24.81
N GLU A 140 7.88 10.70 -25.26
CA GLU A 140 6.98 11.71 -24.67
C GLU A 140 5.51 11.35 -24.90
N SER A 141 5.15 10.79 -26.05
CA SER A 141 3.80 10.25 -26.24
C SER A 141 3.53 9.10 -25.26
N THR A 142 4.43 8.12 -25.15
CA THR A 142 4.26 6.98 -24.24
C THR A 142 4.25 7.38 -22.76
N GLU A 143 5.09 8.31 -22.32
CA GLU A 143 5.19 8.82 -20.95
C GLU A 143 4.04 9.77 -20.57
N VAL A 144 3.54 10.58 -21.51
CA VAL A 144 2.31 11.38 -21.33
C VAL A 144 1.06 10.50 -21.30
N HIS A 145 1.08 9.34 -21.98
CA HIS A 145 -0.02 8.38 -21.96
C HIS A 145 -0.09 7.56 -20.65
N VAL A 146 1.05 7.14 -20.09
CA VAL A 146 1.11 6.46 -18.78
C VAL A 146 0.72 7.42 -17.64
N SER A 147 1.02 8.72 -17.76
CA SER A 147 0.73 9.70 -16.71
C SER A 147 -0.73 10.18 -16.64
N ARG A 148 -1.60 9.82 -17.60
CA ARG A 148 -3.02 10.25 -17.60
C ARG A 148 -4.02 9.23 -17.06
N ASN A 149 -3.60 8.02 -16.66
CA ASN A 149 -4.52 6.97 -16.17
C ASN A 149 -5.68 6.71 -17.15
N LEU A 150 -5.38 6.61 -18.45
CA LEU A 150 -6.38 6.41 -19.51
C LEU A 150 -6.35 4.96 -20.04
N PRO A 151 -7.51 4.37 -20.36
CA PRO A 151 -7.59 3.13 -21.12
C PRO A 151 -7.00 3.30 -22.53
N PRO A 152 -6.59 2.21 -23.21
CA PRO A 152 -6.09 2.26 -24.58
C PRO A 152 -7.12 2.93 -25.50
N TYR A 153 -6.72 4.04 -26.13
CA TYR A 153 -7.57 4.83 -27.01
C TYR A 153 -6.90 5.07 -28.37
N ASP A 154 -7.70 5.37 -29.38
CA ASP A 154 -7.26 5.80 -30.71
C ASP A 154 -7.63 7.27 -30.93
N ALA A 155 -6.62 8.13 -31.02
CA ALA A 155 -6.81 9.57 -31.23
C ALA A 155 -7.32 9.91 -32.64
N SER A 156 -7.13 9.00 -33.61
CA SER A 156 -7.50 9.17 -35.02
C SER A 156 -8.88 8.61 -35.37
N ALA A 157 -9.57 8.02 -34.38
CA ALA A 157 -10.90 7.45 -34.55
C ALA A 157 -11.86 8.46 -35.18
N THR A 158 -12.70 7.96 -36.09
CA THR A 158 -13.75 8.76 -36.76
C THR A 158 -15.14 8.49 -36.18
N THR A 159 -15.28 7.38 -35.45
CA THR A 159 -16.49 7.03 -34.69
C THR A 159 -16.20 6.91 -33.18
N PRO A 160 -17.18 7.17 -32.31
CA PRO A 160 -16.99 7.03 -30.86
C PRO A 160 -16.62 5.60 -30.44
N GLN A 161 -17.05 4.61 -31.24
CA GLN A 161 -16.79 3.20 -31.03
C GLN A 161 -15.33 2.82 -31.31
N GLU A 162 -14.69 3.47 -32.28
CA GLU A 162 -13.26 3.30 -32.59
C GLU A 162 -12.36 4.00 -31.58
N ALA A 163 -12.86 5.06 -30.94
CA ALA A 163 -12.09 5.87 -29.99
C ALA A 163 -11.55 5.06 -28.81
N TYR A 164 -12.31 4.05 -28.34
CA TYR A 164 -11.90 3.11 -27.32
C TYR A 164 -12.15 1.67 -27.79
N ILE A 165 -11.11 0.94 -28.16
CA ILE A 165 -11.30 -0.40 -28.79
C ILE A 165 -11.72 -1.43 -27.73
N LEU A 166 -12.95 -1.94 -27.83
CA LEU A 166 -13.52 -2.89 -26.86
C LEU A 166 -12.68 -4.17 -26.72
N ASP A 167 -12.15 -4.71 -27.83
CA ASP A 167 -11.30 -5.92 -27.82
C ASP A 167 -9.98 -5.72 -27.04
N LYS A 168 -9.49 -4.47 -26.93
CA LYS A 168 -8.32 -4.14 -26.10
C LYS A 168 -8.68 -4.04 -24.61
N ILE A 169 -9.93 -3.74 -24.29
CA ILE A 169 -10.45 -3.63 -22.92
C ILE A 169 -10.83 -5.02 -22.39
N ILE A 170 -11.60 -5.77 -23.18
CA ILE A 170 -12.06 -7.14 -22.91
C ILE A 170 -11.52 -8.07 -24.02
N PRO A 171 -10.35 -8.69 -23.82
CA PRO A 171 -9.80 -9.69 -24.73
C PRO A 171 -10.76 -10.84 -25.00
N LYS A 172 -10.75 -11.38 -26.22
CA LYS A 172 -11.66 -12.45 -26.69
C LYS A 172 -11.76 -13.66 -25.75
N LYS A 173 -10.65 -14.07 -25.14
CA LYS A 173 -10.60 -15.20 -24.19
C LYS A 173 -11.39 -14.96 -22.90
N GLU A 174 -11.70 -13.72 -22.57
CA GLU A 174 -12.42 -13.37 -21.34
C GLU A 174 -13.94 -13.40 -21.52
N TRP A 175 -14.44 -13.32 -22.76
CA TRP A 175 -15.87 -13.26 -23.05
C TRP A 175 -16.62 -14.50 -22.56
N GLU A 176 -15.98 -15.68 -22.63
CA GLU A 176 -16.53 -16.95 -22.15
C GLU A 176 -16.80 -16.95 -20.63
N TYR A 177 -16.12 -16.09 -19.86
CA TYR A 177 -16.28 -16.00 -18.40
C TYR A 177 -17.26 -14.89 -17.96
N LEU A 178 -17.91 -14.22 -18.92
CA LEU A 178 -18.77 -13.05 -18.70
C LEU A 178 -20.24 -13.29 -19.06
N GLU A 179 -20.63 -14.55 -19.23
CA GLU A 179 -21.98 -14.93 -19.65
C GLU A 179 -22.99 -14.99 -18.48
N ASP A 180 -22.58 -14.72 -17.24
CA ASP A 180 -23.41 -14.82 -16.03
C ASP A 180 -24.74 -14.04 -16.10
N ILE A 181 -24.69 -12.79 -16.56
CA ILE A 181 -25.89 -11.97 -16.76
C ILE A 181 -26.73 -12.50 -17.92
N TYR A 182 -26.09 -12.97 -18.99
CA TYR A 182 -26.80 -13.51 -20.15
C TYR A 182 -27.57 -14.79 -19.77
N ASP A 183 -26.92 -15.71 -19.07
CA ASP A 183 -27.51 -16.96 -18.58
C ASP A 183 -28.67 -16.68 -17.62
N MET A 184 -28.51 -15.74 -16.69
CA MET A 184 -29.60 -15.31 -15.80
C MET A 184 -30.79 -14.71 -16.54
N LEU A 185 -30.57 -14.00 -17.66
CA LEU A 185 -31.69 -13.49 -18.46
C LEU A 185 -32.44 -14.61 -19.18
N GLN A 186 -31.77 -15.71 -19.54
CA GLN A 186 -32.40 -16.88 -20.15
C GLN A 186 -33.27 -17.67 -19.15
N LEU A 187 -32.95 -17.60 -17.85
CA LEU A 187 -33.74 -18.19 -16.77
C LEU A 187 -35.12 -17.52 -16.56
N GLY A 188 -35.40 -16.36 -17.17
CA GLY A 188 -36.73 -15.75 -17.19
C GLY A 188 -37.04 -14.81 -16.01
N GLU A 189 -38.31 -14.77 -15.58
CA GLU A 189 -38.84 -13.79 -14.61
C GLU A 189 -38.30 -13.94 -13.17
N GLU A 190 -37.67 -15.08 -12.84
CA GLU A 190 -37.09 -15.33 -11.51
C GLU A 190 -35.72 -14.66 -11.28
N ALA A 191 -35.15 -14.00 -12.31
CA ALA A 191 -33.83 -13.41 -12.22
C ALA A 191 -33.82 -12.14 -11.33
N ASP A 192 -33.30 -12.27 -10.11
CA ASP A 192 -33.11 -11.16 -9.18
C ASP A 192 -31.83 -10.36 -9.49
N PHE A 193 -32.02 -9.12 -9.95
CA PHE A 193 -30.93 -8.16 -10.21
C PHE A 193 -30.76 -7.13 -9.08
N SER A 194 -31.38 -7.31 -7.92
CA SER A 194 -31.31 -6.38 -6.79
C SER A 194 -29.90 -6.26 -6.19
N ALA A 195 -29.09 -7.31 -6.29
CA ALA A 195 -27.72 -7.34 -5.79
C ALA A 195 -26.69 -6.66 -6.73
N TYR A 196 -27.11 -6.32 -7.94
CA TYR A 196 -26.28 -5.69 -8.95
C TYR A 196 -26.15 -4.17 -8.72
N PRO A 197 -25.09 -3.53 -9.24
CA PRO A 197 -24.99 -2.09 -9.30
C PRO A 197 -26.24 -1.44 -9.91
N THR A 198 -26.67 -0.31 -9.32
CA THR A 198 -27.84 0.49 -9.73
C THR A 198 -27.86 0.75 -11.23
N PHE A 199 -26.70 1.07 -11.81
CA PHE A 199 -26.52 1.33 -13.23
C PHE A 199 -26.98 0.14 -14.08
N ILE A 200 -26.60 -1.07 -13.69
CA ILE A 200 -26.95 -2.31 -14.38
C ILE A 200 -28.43 -2.59 -14.17
N SER A 201 -28.90 -2.59 -12.92
CA SER A 201 -30.31 -2.90 -12.57
C SER A 201 -31.30 -2.00 -13.32
N ASN A 202 -31.01 -0.70 -13.46
CA ASN A 202 -31.84 0.24 -14.22
C ASN A 202 -31.87 -0.04 -15.73
N ARG A 203 -30.86 -0.73 -16.27
CA ARG A 203 -30.69 -1.02 -17.71
C ARG A 203 -31.08 -2.45 -18.09
N ILE A 204 -31.36 -3.32 -17.12
CA ILE A 204 -31.81 -4.70 -17.36
C ILE A 204 -33.10 -4.74 -18.20
N ALA A 205 -34.05 -3.83 -17.96
CA ALA A 205 -35.29 -3.79 -18.73
C ALA A 205 -35.03 -3.49 -20.23
N ARG A 206 -34.10 -2.58 -20.52
CA ARG A 206 -33.66 -2.28 -21.90
C ARG A 206 -32.97 -3.49 -22.52
N LEU A 207 -32.10 -4.16 -21.76
CA LEU A 207 -31.38 -5.35 -22.18
C LEU A 207 -32.32 -6.53 -22.53
N LYS A 208 -33.40 -6.73 -21.76
CA LYS A 208 -34.45 -7.73 -22.05
C LYS A 208 -35.19 -7.43 -23.36
N GLY A 209 -35.28 -6.16 -23.75
CA GLY A 209 -35.97 -5.73 -24.97
C GLY A 209 -35.16 -5.88 -26.27
N ILE A 210 -33.87 -6.22 -26.20
CA ILE A 210 -33.03 -6.42 -27.39
C ILE A 210 -33.43 -7.72 -28.09
N LYS A 211 -33.73 -7.63 -29.39
CA LYS A 211 -34.15 -8.78 -30.22
C LYS A 211 -32.98 -9.56 -30.81
N ASP A 212 -31.88 -8.88 -31.10
CA ASP A 212 -30.67 -9.54 -31.60
C ASP A 212 -29.94 -10.23 -30.44
N GLU A 213 -29.88 -11.56 -30.48
CA GLU A 213 -29.21 -12.35 -29.44
C GLU A 213 -27.70 -12.11 -29.41
N ALA A 214 -27.05 -11.78 -30.53
CA ALA A 214 -25.62 -11.47 -30.55
C ALA A 214 -25.34 -10.13 -29.83
N GLU A 215 -26.12 -9.10 -30.13
CA GLU A 215 -26.04 -7.80 -29.46
C GLU A 215 -26.39 -7.91 -27.97
N LYS A 216 -27.45 -8.65 -27.64
CA LYS A 216 -27.87 -8.92 -26.27
C LYS A 216 -26.79 -9.64 -25.48
N LYS A 217 -26.18 -10.70 -26.03
CA LYS A 217 -25.05 -11.40 -25.42
C LYS A 217 -23.87 -10.46 -25.20
N LYS A 218 -23.53 -9.65 -26.20
CA LYS A 218 -22.44 -8.65 -26.10
C LYS A 218 -22.69 -7.66 -24.96
N MET A 219 -23.89 -7.07 -24.89
CA MET A 219 -24.25 -6.11 -23.85
C MET A 219 -24.28 -6.73 -22.46
N SER A 220 -24.79 -7.96 -22.32
CA SER A 220 -24.75 -8.72 -21.06
C SER A 220 -23.32 -8.96 -20.58
N CYS A 221 -22.40 -9.33 -21.48
CA CYS A 221 -20.99 -9.52 -21.14
C CYS A 221 -20.32 -8.21 -20.69
N ILE A 222 -20.66 -7.08 -21.33
CA ILE A 222 -20.16 -5.75 -20.91
C ILE A 222 -20.65 -5.43 -19.49
N PHE A 223 -21.92 -5.68 -19.18
CA PHE A 223 -22.46 -5.46 -17.83
C PHE A 223 -21.86 -6.41 -16.79
N SER A 224 -21.61 -7.67 -17.16
CA SER A 224 -20.92 -8.63 -16.30
C SER A 224 -19.53 -8.11 -15.92
N TYR A 225 -18.76 -7.70 -16.93
CA TYR A 225 -17.41 -7.17 -16.73
C TYR A 225 -17.43 -5.88 -15.89
N LEU A 226 -18.40 -4.99 -16.15
CA LEU A 226 -18.63 -3.79 -15.36
C LEU A 226 -18.91 -4.12 -13.89
N ASN A 227 -19.78 -5.09 -13.61
CA ASN A 227 -20.08 -5.56 -12.26
C ASN A 227 -18.80 -6.09 -11.58
N HIS A 228 -18.03 -6.95 -12.25
CA HIS A 228 -16.78 -7.48 -11.71
C HIS A 228 -15.76 -6.37 -11.36
N LEU A 229 -15.61 -5.34 -12.21
CA LEU A 229 -14.71 -4.21 -11.93
C LEU A 229 -15.17 -3.38 -10.73
N ILE A 230 -16.46 -3.05 -10.64
CA ILE A 230 -17.03 -2.31 -9.50
C ILE A 230 -16.84 -3.10 -8.21
N LYS A 231 -17.15 -4.39 -8.23
CA LYS A 231 -17.00 -5.27 -7.07
C LYS A 231 -15.52 -5.46 -6.69
N PHE A 232 -14.61 -5.53 -7.65
CA PHE A 232 -13.16 -5.56 -7.40
C PHE A 232 -12.67 -4.28 -6.69
N LYS A 233 -13.13 -3.11 -7.14
CA LYS A 233 -12.87 -1.83 -6.46
C LYS A 233 -13.45 -1.82 -5.04
N ASP A 234 -14.67 -2.30 -4.89
CA ASP A 234 -15.38 -2.37 -3.60
C ASP A 234 -14.66 -3.29 -2.59
N GLN A 235 -14.04 -4.39 -3.03
CA GLN A 235 -13.20 -5.26 -2.17
C GLN A 235 -11.95 -4.56 -1.63
N ARG A 236 -11.45 -3.55 -2.34
CA ARG A 236 -10.21 -2.83 -2.00
C ARG A 236 -10.45 -1.45 -1.39
N THR A 237 -11.71 -1.06 -1.19
CA THR A 237 -12.12 0.20 -0.55
C THR A 237 -12.86 -0.09 0.76
N MET A 238 -12.73 0.79 1.75
CA MET A 238 -13.34 0.57 3.08
C MET A 238 -14.87 0.64 3.04
N GLN A 239 -15.45 1.42 2.12
CA GLN A 239 -16.87 1.72 2.05
C GLN A 239 -17.67 0.71 1.19
N GLY A 240 -16.99 -0.08 0.36
CA GLY A 240 -17.61 -1.01 -0.61
C GLY A 240 -17.67 -2.48 -0.18
N VAL A 241 -16.99 -2.86 0.90
CA VAL A 241 -16.77 -4.28 1.26
C VAL A 241 -18.08 -5.08 1.37
N SER A 242 -19.17 -4.49 1.87
CA SER A 242 -20.47 -5.16 1.98
C SER A 242 -21.07 -5.50 0.60
N SER A 243 -20.98 -4.59 -0.37
CA SER A 243 -21.47 -4.79 -1.74
C SER A 243 -20.75 -5.92 -2.45
N ALA A 244 -19.47 -6.14 -2.15
CA ALA A 244 -18.66 -7.17 -2.80
C ALA A 244 -18.46 -8.45 -1.98
N LYS A 245 -19.06 -8.56 -0.79
CA LYS A 245 -18.85 -9.68 0.14
C LYS A 245 -19.31 -11.03 -0.42
N SER A 246 -20.43 -11.05 -1.14
CA SER A 246 -21.02 -12.26 -1.74
C SER A 246 -20.60 -12.47 -3.19
N HIS A 247 -19.94 -11.48 -3.82
CA HIS A 247 -19.61 -11.55 -5.24
C HIS A 247 -18.34 -12.36 -5.49
N LYS A 248 -18.45 -13.39 -6.34
CA LYS A 248 -17.32 -14.21 -6.76
C LYS A 248 -16.84 -13.74 -8.13
N ILE A 249 -15.65 -13.16 -8.16
CA ILE A 249 -15.00 -12.78 -9.42
C ILE A 249 -14.27 -14.01 -9.99
N PRO A 250 -14.48 -14.37 -11.26
CA PRO A 250 -13.73 -15.44 -11.93
C PRO A 250 -12.22 -15.30 -11.70
N PRO A 251 -11.49 -16.39 -11.37
CA PRO A 251 -10.07 -16.32 -11.04
C PRO A 251 -9.20 -15.63 -12.09
N ILE A 252 -9.52 -15.84 -13.36
CA ILE A 252 -8.80 -15.26 -14.51
C ILE A 252 -8.93 -13.73 -14.50
N LEU A 253 -10.17 -13.23 -14.34
CA LEU A 253 -10.43 -11.79 -14.23
C LEU A 253 -9.79 -11.19 -12.97
N ARG A 254 -9.85 -11.90 -11.84
CA ARG A 254 -9.25 -11.46 -10.58
C ARG A 254 -7.72 -11.32 -10.71
N TYR A 255 -7.06 -12.27 -11.39
CA TYR A 255 -5.64 -12.20 -11.67
C TYR A 255 -5.30 -11.00 -12.56
N LYS A 256 -6.02 -10.82 -13.67
CA LYS A 256 -5.85 -9.67 -14.57
C LYS A 256 -6.06 -8.33 -13.84
N PHE A 257 -7.16 -8.16 -13.11
CA PHE A 257 -7.43 -6.92 -12.39
C PHE A 257 -6.36 -6.61 -11.34
N SER A 258 -5.85 -7.66 -10.69
CA SER A 258 -4.73 -7.50 -9.75
C SER A 258 -3.44 -7.13 -10.45
N SER A 259 -3.19 -7.62 -11.67
CA SER A 259 -2.02 -7.25 -12.47
C SER A 259 -2.12 -5.85 -13.08
N MET A 260 -3.32 -5.39 -13.46
CA MET A 260 -3.51 -4.09 -14.13
C MET A 260 -3.71 -2.95 -13.15
N PHE A 261 -4.40 -3.19 -12.04
CA PHE A 261 -4.80 -2.15 -11.10
C PHE A 261 -4.21 -2.34 -9.69
N GLY A 262 -3.76 -3.56 -9.36
CA GLY A 262 -3.26 -3.87 -8.03
C GLY A 262 -1.74 -3.71 -7.90
N ALA A 263 -1.29 -3.13 -6.79
CA ALA A 263 0.03 -3.46 -6.28
C ALA A 263 -0.05 -4.84 -5.61
N THR A 264 0.88 -5.73 -5.94
CA THR A 264 0.94 -7.14 -5.50
C THR A 264 0.90 -7.32 -3.98
N GLU A 265 1.18 -6.25 -3.22
CA GLU A 265 1.46 -6.29 -1.77
C GLU A 265 0.47 -5.46 -0.91
N SER A 266 -0.43 -4.65 -1.49
CA SER A 266 -1.31 -3.75 -0.71
C SER A 266 -2.79 -4.10 -0.77
N ARG A 267 -3.45 -4.12 0.40
CA ARG A 267 -4.91 -4.30 0.52
C ARG A 267 -5.71 -3.16 -0.13
N ARG A 268 -5.12 -1.96 -0.25
CA ARG A 268 -5.72 -0.78 -0.88
C ARG A 268 -5.06 -0.50 -2.22
N LEU A 269 -5.85 -0.06 -3.19
CA LEU A 269 -5.36 0.47 -4.47
C LEU A 269 -4.70 1.83 -4.24
N PRO A 270 -3.52 2.10 -4.83
CA PRO A 270 -3.03 3.47 -4.91
C PRO A 270 -3.94 4.30 -5.82
N ASN A 271 -3.85 5.62 -5.70
CA ASN A 271 -4.85 6.52 -6.29
C ASN A 271 -4.82 6.50 -7.83
N ASP A 272 -3.65 6.33 -8.44
CA ASP A 272 -3.50 6.38 -9.90
C ASP A 272 -4.14 5.15 -10.55
N GLU A 273 -3.90 3.97 -9.99
CA GLU A 273 -4.50 2.72 -10.46
C GLU A 273 -6.00 2.66 -10.16
N LEU A 274 -6.45 3.27 -9.05
CA LEU A 274 -7.87 3.44 -8.79
C LEU A 274 -8.53 4.34 -9.83
N ASN A 275 -7.88 5.46 -10.20
CA ASN A 275 -8.36 6.35 -11.25
C ASN A 275 -8.41 5.62 -12.60
N LEU A 276 -7.37 4.84 -12.93
CA LEU A 276 -7.35 4.01 -14.15
C LEU A 276 -8.52 3.02 -14.16
N LEU A 277 -8.75 2.29 -13.06
CA LEU A 277 -9.89 1.38 -12.93
C LEU A 277 -11.21 2.11 -13.16
N ILE A 278 -11.39 3.28 -12.55
CA ILE A 278 -12.59 4.09 -12.73
C ILE A 278 -12.75 4.48 -14.21
N CYS A 279 -11.69 4.92 -14.87
CA CYS A 279 -11.73 5.25 -16.30
C CYS A 279 -12.16 4.05 -17.16
N TYR A 280 -11.68 2.83 -16.87
CA TYR A 280 -12.15 1.61 -17.54
C TYR A 280 -13.64 1.37 -17.33
N VAL A 281 -14.14 1.52 -16.09
CA VAL A 281 -15.57 1.42 -15.77
C VAL A 281 -16.38 2.43 -16.58
N LEU A 282 -15.95 3.69 -16.63
CA LEU A 282 -16.68 4.74 -17.34
C LEU A 282 -16.72 4.50 -18.86
N VAL A 283 -15.64 4.01 -19.47
CA VAL A 283 -15.64 3.65 -20.89
C VAL A 283 -16.66 2.54 -21.18
N LEU A 284 -16.76 1.52 -20.33
CA LEU A 284 -17.76 0.47 -20.48
C LEU A 284 -19.19 1.02 -20.36
N THR A 285 -19.41 1.99 -19.48
CA THR A 285 -20.72 2.65 -19.38
C THR A 285 -21.07 3.47 -20.63
N LEU A 286 -20.09 4.05 -21.32
CA LEU A 286 -20.29 4.69 -22.64
C LEU A 286 -20.75 3.67 -23.68
N PHE A 287 -20.08 2.51 -23.74
CA PHE A 287 -20.48 1.44 -24.66
C PHE A 287 -21.91 0.95 -24.40
N SER A 288 -22.30 0.84 -23.14
CA SER A 288 -23.63 0.32 -22.79
C SER A 288 -24.79 1.27 -23.09
N ASP A 289 -24.53 2.58 -23.16
CA ASP A 289 -25.54 3.64 -23.38
C ASP A 289 -25.35 4.33 -24.75
N GLU A 290 -24.75 3.64 -25.73
CA GLU A 290 -24.55 4.16 -27.09
C GLU A 290 -23.86 5.55 -27.11
N PHE A 291 -22.85 5.71 -26.25
CA PHE A 291 -22.07 6.96 -26.07
C PHE A 291 -22.89 8.16 -25.61
N ARG A 292 -24.05 7.92 -24.97
CA ARG A 292 -24.88 8.92 -24.33
C ARG A 292 -25.29 8.45 -22.93
N THR A 293 -24.39 8.59 -21.96
CA THR A 293 -24.54 8.01 -20.63
C THR A 293 -25.05 9.02 -19.61
N ASP A 294 -26.10 8.67 -18.86
CA ASP A 294 -26.43 9.33 -17.60
C ASP A 294 -25.52 8.78 -16.49
N TYR A 295 -24.67 9.65 -15.95
CA TYR A 295 -23.65 9.30 -14.97
C TYR A 295 -24.12 9.38 -13.51
N THR A 296 -25.40 9.67 -13.26
CA THR A 296 -25.95 9.71 -11.90
C THR A 296 -25.99 8.33 -11.25
N ASP A 297 -26.41 7.30 -11.98
CA ASP A 297 -26.46 5.93 -11.49
C ASP A 297 -25.06 5.40 -11.15
N ILE A 298 -24.12 5.54 -12.08
CA ILE A 298 -22.75 5.05 -11.88
C ILE A 298 -22.03 5.78 -10.75
N SER A 299 -22.40 7.04 -10.46
CA SER A 299 -21.85 7.77 -9.31
C SER A 299 -22.21 7.14 -7.96
N LYS A 300 -23.44 6.60 -7.84
CA LYS A 300 -23.88 5.88 -6.65
C LYS A 300 -23.12 4.57 -6.51
N ASP A 301 -22.99 3.83 -7.59
CA ASP A 301 -22.31 2.52 -7.60
C ASP A 301 -20.81 2.65 -7.32
N LEU A 302 -20.16 3.68 -7.87
CA LEU A 302 -18.77 4.00 -7.56
C LEU A 302 -18.58 4.61 -6.17
N ARG A 303 -19.66 5.03 -5.50
CA ARG A 303 -19.64 5.75 -4.21
C ARG A 303 -18.79 7.03 -4.29
N MET A 304 -18.95 7.76 -5.38
CA MET A 304 -18.20 8.99 -5.69
C MET A 304 -19.16 10.15 -5.88
N SER A 305 -18.67 11.37 -5.66
CA SER A 305 -19.48 12.55 -5.96
C SER A 305 -19.68 12.66 -7.48
N VAL A 306 -20.86 13.13 -7.88
CA VAL A 306 -21.23 13.36 -9.28
C VAL A 306 -20.21 14.28 -9.98
N LEU A 307 -19.62 15.22 -9.25
CA LEU A 307 -18.59 16.13 -9.76
C LEU A 307 -17.28 15.41 -10.10
N LEU A 308 -16.84 14.44 -9.29
CA LEU A 308 -15.64 13.67 -9.56
C LEU A 308 -15.84 12.72 -10.74
N VAL A 309 -16.99 12.06 -10.81
CA VAL A 309 -17.34 11.21 -11.97
C VAL A 309 -17.36 12.04 -13.25
N ARG A 310 -17.95 13.25 -13.19
CA ARG A 310 -17.92 14.21 -14.30
C ARG A 310 -16.49 14.60 -14.68
N GLN A 311 -15.60 14.79 -13.72
CA GLN A 311 -14.19 15.07 -14.00
C GLN A 311 -13.53 13.91 -14.75
N HIS A 312 -13.71 12.66 -14.30
CA HIS A 312 -13.16 11.49 -14.99
C HIS A 312 -13.72 11.34 -16.42
N TYR A 313 -15.00 11.60 -16.65
CA TYR A 313 -15.55 11.66 -18.01
C TYR A 313 -14.90 12.76 -18.86
N SER A 314 -14.64 13.92 -18.27
CA SER A 314 -13.93 14.99 -18.96
C SER A 314 -12.50 14.58 -19.32
N ASP A 315 -11.82 13.85 -18.43
CA ASP A 315 -10.46 13.33 -18.66
C ASP A 315 -10.43 12.28 -19.78
N LEU A 316 -11.53 11.53 -19.97
CA LEU A 316 -11.75 10.62 -21.10
C LEU A 316 -12.09 11.33 -22.42
N GLY A 317 -12.22 12.66 -22.41
CA GLY A 317 -12.57 13.45 -23.59
C GLY A 317 -14.08 13.61 -23.83
N CYS A 318 -14.93 13.23 -22.87
CA CYS A 318 -16.37 13.43 -22.99
C CYS A 318 -16.78 14.91 -22.83
N LYS A 319 -17.82 15.30 -23.57
CA LYS A 319 -18.56 16.55 -23.42
C LYS A 319 -19.89 16.30 -22.72
N PHE A 320 -20.38 17.34 -22.06
CA PHE A 320 -21.60 17.27 -21.27
C PHE A 320 -22.74 18.02 -21.95
N LEU A 321 -23.86 17.34 -22.15
CA LEU A 321 -25.10 17.93 -22.63
C LEU A 321 -26.11 17.90 -21.49
N SER A 322 -26.82 19.01 -21.26
CA SER A 322 -27.95 19.03 -20.35
C SER A 322 -29.23 19.02 -21.16
N GLN A 323 -30.09 18.02 -20.95
CA GLN A 323 -31.40 17.93 -21.56
C GLN A 323 -32.41 17.56 -20.48
N ASN A 324 -33.53 18.29 -20.40
CA ASN A 324 -34.63 18.03 -19.46
C ASN A 324 -34.17 17.92 -17.99
N LYS A 325 -33.23 18.78 -17.57
CA LYS A 325 -32.60 18.78 -16.22
C LYS A 325 -31.72 17.56 -15.91
N ILE A 326 -31.55 16.63 -16.85
CA ILE A 326 -30.61 15.51 -16.77
C ILE A 326 -29.32 15.89 -17.51
N SER A 327 -28.17 15.51 -16.96
CA SER A 327 -26.87 15.75 -17.59
C SER A 327 -26.32 14.45 -18.16
N TYR A 328 -26.01 14.46 -19.46
CA TYR A 328 -25.46 13.33 -20.19
C TYR A 328 -23.99 13.56 -20.51
N ALA A 329 -23.17 12.52 -20.38
CA ALA A 329 -21.84 12.47 -20.94
C ALA A 329 -21.92 11.91 -22.37
N THR A 330 -21.29 12.60 -23.30
CA THR A 330 -21.21 12.22 -24.73
C THR A 330 -19.77 12.24 -25.19
N LEU A 331 -19.38 11.32 -26.07
CA LEU A 331 -18.02 11.26 -26.60
C LEU A 331 -17.98 11.89 -28.01
N PRO A 332 -17.54 13.16 -28.16
CA PRO A 332 -17.37 13.75 -29.47
C PRO A 332 -16.14 13.17 -30.16
N VAL A 333 -16.18 13.16 -31.50
CA VAL A 333 -15.07 12.72 -32.34
C VAL A 333 -14.68 13.87 -33.27
N PRO A 334 -13.37 14.16 -33.48
CA PRO A 334 -12.20 13.49 -32.91
C PRO A 334 -12.03 13.75 -31.39
N LEU A 335 -11.38 12.80 -30.70
CA LEU A 335 -11.11 12.90 -29.26
C LEU A 335 -10.29 14.16 -28.95
N LYS A 336 -10.81 15.00 -28.06
CA LYS A 336 -10.10 16.17 -27.53
C LYS A 336 -10.00 16.04 -26.02
N PHE A 337 -8.79 15.83 -25.54
CA PHE A 337 -8.51 15.84 -24.11
C PHE A 337 -8.40 17.28 -23.61
N PRO A 338 -8.83 17.57 -22.38
CA PRO A 338 -8.60 18.87 -21.79
C PRO A 338 -7.10 19.13 -21.68
N ASP A 339 -6.66 20.33 -22.04
CA ASP A 339 -5.28 20.75 -21.85
C ASP A 339 -4.93 20.62 -20.37
N SER A 340 -3.84 19.90 -20.06
CA SER A 340 -3.32 19.83 -18.70
C SER A 340 -3.01 21.26 -18.27
N LYS A 341 -3.86 21.84 -17.42
CA LYS A 341 -3.61 23.16 -16.82
C LYS A 341 -2.34 23.02 -16.00
N GLN A 342 -1.19 23.29 -16.62
CA GLN A 342 0.07 23.46 -15.90
C GLN A 342 -0.24 24.48 -14.82
N ARG A 343 -0.24 24.03 -13.57
CA ARG A 343 -0.37 24.91 -12.40
C ARG A 343 0.72 25.96 -12.57
N LYS A 344 0.33 27.16 -13.01
CA LYS A 344 1.21 28.33 -12.97
C LYS A 344 1.65 28.45 -11.52
N ARG A 345 2.86 28.00 -11.21
CA ARG A 345 3.54 28.33 -9.96
C ARG A 345 3.54 29.85 -9.89
N LYS A 346 2.69 30.42 -9.05
CA LYS A 346 2.81 31.83 -8.67
C LYS A 346 4.20 31.94 -8.05
N ARG A 347 5.06 32.71 -8.71
CA ARG A 347 6.34 33.17 -8.18
C ARG A 347 6.08 34.08 -6.98
#